data_AF-A0A8H3XEY4-F1
#
_entry.id   AF-A0A8H3XEY4-F1
#
_cell.length_a   1.000
_cell.length_b   1.000
_cell.length_c   1.000
_cell.angle_alpha   90.00
_cell.angle_beta   90.00
_cell.angle_gamma   90.00
#
_symmetry.space_group_name_H-M   'P 1'
#
loop_
_entity.id
_entity.type
_entity.pdbx_description
1 polymer ?
#
loop_
_entity_poly.entity_id
_entity_poly.type
_entity_poly.pdbx_seq_one_letter_code
_entity_poly.pdbx_strand_id
1 'polypeptide(L)'
;MTSDLIVSTVRNPTVDAHLWSNFETASKKNIFIPATNSEYATSNELAIGVHGFSDEPASYELEITSSDQSSKSNNSEITITNVVNENSPGYAKCDNCGSWIPERTIALHSNFCQRNNIKCNLCGKVMLKGEEQKHWHCTYCNKFGDYLEKEKHILIFHTSRPCSCGFEAESLPGLAQHKRTTCPEKLITCRFCYNLVKQGSPSTNQHDLLEGLTAHESYCGGRTTTCVKCHQPVVLKNIATHNMMHEIEKQNRKLPPLCRNKNCVRIAADNVLKLCATCFGPFWSPTADPEKKMLYTRVARKYHSQLTTGCGQSWCKNLVRYFI
;
A
#
# COMPACT_ATOMS: atom_id res chain seq x y z
N MET A 1 31.97 -5.00 21.77
CA MET A 1 31.12 -3.80 21.91
C MET A 1 29.88 -4.01 21.07
N THR A 2 28.70 -3.85 21.65
CA THR A 2 27.43 -4.18 21.00
C THR A 2 26.73 -2.86 20.63
N SER A 3 26.62 -2.56 19.35
CA SER A 3 25.97 -1.35 18.84
C SER A 3 24.70 -1.71 18.09
N ASP A 4 23.59 -1.04 18.35
CA ASP A 4 22.30 -1.25 17.69
C ASP A 4 22.18 -0.42 16.43
N LEU A 5 21.72 -1.07 15.35
CA LEU A 5 21.48 -0.44 14.08
C LEU A 5 20.00 -0.17 13.96
N ILE A 6 19.62 1.09 13.75
CA ILE A 6 18.23 1.51 13.58
C ILE A 6 18.10 2.41 12.36
N VAL A 7 16.94 2.33 11.70
CA VAL A 7 16.65 3.13 10.49
C VAL A 7 15.25 3.70 10.61
N SER A 8 15.09 4.96 10.23
CA SER A 8 13.81 5.68 10.20
C SER A 8 13.73 6.62 9.00
N THR A 9 12.53 7.11 8.70
CA THR A 9 12.28 8.19 7.73
C THR A 9 12.32 9.56 8.40
N VAL A 10 12.24 9.60 9.74
CA VAL A 10 12.36 10.81 10.54
C VAL A 10 13.83 11.03 10.92
N ARG A 11 14.28 12.29 10.81
CA ARG A 11 15.64 12.68 11.22
C ARG A 11 15.88 12.37 12.70
N ASN A 12 17.10 11.97 13.04
CA ASN A 12 17.54 11.58 14.39
C ASN A 12 16.74 10.41 14.98
N PRO A 13 16.83 9.20 14.39
CA PRO A 13 16.18 8.02 14.94
C PRO A 13 16.71 7.71 16.34
N THR A 14 15.80 7.47 17.27
CA THR A 14 16.10 7.02 18.63
C THR A 14 15.73 5.56 18.80
N VAL A 15 16.31 4.93 19.82
CA VAL A 15 16.12 3.50 20.13
C VAL A 15 14.65 3.13 20.40
N ASP A 16 13.85 4.11 20.83
CA ASP A 16 12.41 4.01 21.08
C ASP A 16 11.55 4.63 19.97
N ALA A 17 12.14 5.15 18.89
CA ALA A 17 11.42 5.74 17.75
C ALA A 17 12.17 5.53 16.42
N HIS A 18 12.06 4.32 15.87
CA HIS A 18 12.71 3.88 14.63
C HIS A 18 11.80 2.97 13.80
N LEU A 19 11.91 2.92 12.46
CA LEU A 19 11.10 2.01 11.64
C LEU A 19 11.62 0.57 11.62
N TRP A 20 12.92 0.42 11.38
CA TRP A 20 13.61 -0.86 11.30
C TRP A 20 14.76 -0.88 12.29
N SER A 21 15.06 -2.06 12.83
CA SER A 21 16.11 -2.24 13.82
C SER A 21 16.75 -3.61 13.72
N ASN A 22 18.05 -3.66 13.97
CA ASN A 22 18.80 -4.87 14.23
C ASN A 22 19.51 -4.76 15.60
N PHE A 23 18.94 -5.44 16.59
CA PHE A 23 19.41 -5.47 17.98
C PHE A 23 20.38 -6.62 18.31
N GLU A 24 20.82 -7.37 17.29
CA GLU A 24 21.72 -8.51 17.49
C GLU A 24 23.06 -8.07 18.10
N THR A 25 23.88 -9.02 18.48
CA THR A 25 25.19 -8.81 19.11
C THR A 25 26.33 -9.12 18.15
N ALA A 26 26.00 -9.52 16.92
CA ALA A 26 26.93 -9.74 15.83
C ALA A 26 27.72 -8.47 15.49
N SER A 27 28.98 -8.66 15.08
CA SER A 27 29.88 -7.56 14.66
C SER A 27 29.46 -6.91 13.35
N LYS A 28 28.84 -7.67 12.45
CA LYS A 28 28.23 -7.17 11.21
C LYS A 28 26.72 -7.23 11.35
N LYS A 29 26.06 -6.10 11.12
CA LYS A 29 24.61 -5.96 11.19
C LYS A 29 24.09 -5.42 9.90
N ASN A 30 23.01 -6.04 9.42
CA ASN A 30 22.38 -5.67 8.16
C ASN A 30 20.89 -5.43 8.42
N ILE A 31 20.33 -4.47 7.69
CA ILE A 31 18.88 -4.26 7.58
C ILE A 31 18.58 -4.20 6.09
N PHE A 32 17.71 -5.09 5.63
CA PHE A 32 17.21 -5.07 4.26
C PHE A 32 15.86 -4.36 4.22
N ILE A 33 15.75 -3.34 3.37
CA ILE A 33 14.51 -2.57 3.18
C ILE A 33 14.04 -2.81 1.74
N PRO A 34 12.92 -3.55 1.54
CA PRO A 34 12.44 -3.87 0.20
C PRO A 34 11.93 -2.61 -0.51
N ALA A 35 12.18 -2.49 -1.82
CA ALA A 35 11.73 -1.35 -2.63
C ALA A 35 10.20 -1.15 -2.65
N THR A 36 9.42 -2.21 -2.38
CA THR A 36 7.95 -2.18 -2.31
C THR A 36 7.40 -1.60 -1.00
N ASN A 37 8.26 -1.08 -0.12
CA ASN A 37 7.81 -0.61 1.18
C ASN A 37 6.93 0.65 1.05
N SER A 38 5.78 0.64 1.74
CA SER A 38 4.84 1.78 1.75
C SER A 38 5.43 3.05 2.33
N GLU A 39 6.47 2.95 3.17
CA GLU A 39 7.15 4.11 3.76
C GLU A 39 7.88 4.99 2.73
N TYR A 40 8.22 4.45 1.54
CA TYR A 40 8.76 5.26 0.45
C TYR A 40 7.71 6.18 -0.20
N ALA A 41 6.42 5.93 0.01
CA ALA A 41 5.37 6.82 -0.50
C ALA A 41 5.33 8.17 0.24
N THR A 42 5.84 8.23 1.47
CA THR A 42 5.76 9.40 2.34
C THR A 42 7.07 10.19 2.42
N SER A 43 8.23 9.56 2.18
CA SER A 43 9.54 10.22 2.26
C SER A 43 10.60 9.57 1.39
N ASN A 44 11.48 10.42 0.82
CA ASN A 44 12.64 10.00 0.03
C ASN A 44 13.96 10.01 0.83
N GLU A 45 13.92 10.38 2.11
CA GLU A 45 15.10 10.42 2.99
C GLU A 45 15.04 9.25 3.98
N LEU A 46 16.17 8.59 4.19
CA LEU A 46 16.36 7.61 5.27
C LEU A 46 17.41 8.14 6.24
N ALA A 47 17.09 8.12 7.52
CA ALA A 47 18.00 8.42 8.61
C ALA A 47 18.43 7.12 9.29
N ILE A 48 19.73 6.93 9.42
CA ILE A 48 20.35 5.76 10.05
C ILE A 48 20.90 6.20 11.41
N GLY A 49 20.60 5.45 12.46
CA GLY A 49 21.16 5.64 13.80
C GLY A 49 21.95 4.42 14.22
N VAL A 50 23.13 4.66 14.81
CA VAL A 50 23.95 3.63 15.45
C VAL A 50 24.03 3.98 16.94
N HIS A 51 23.51 3.12 17.79
CA HIS A 51 23.44 3.36 19.24
C HIS A 51 24.29 2.34 19.99
N GLY A 52 25.28 2.79 20.77
CA GLY A 52 26.06 1.90 21.64
C GLY A 52 25.21 1.39 22.80
N PHE A 53 25.33 0.11 23.14
CA PHE A 53 24.75 -0.43 24.38
C PHE A 53 25.61 -0.09 25.61
N SER A 54 26.91 0.09 25.43
CA SER A 54 27.86 0.53 26.46
C SER A 54 28.19 2.01 26.31
N ASP A 55 28.48 2.68 27.42
CA ASP A 55 28.92 4.09 27.46
C ASP A 55 30.36 4.29 26.93
N GLU A 56 31.05 3.22 26.55
CA GLU A 56 32.38 3.29 25.96
C GLU A 56 32.33 3.71 24.48
N PRO A 57 33.25 4.59 24.04
CA PRO A 57 33.31 5.04 22.65
C PRO A 57 33.67 3.87 21.72
N ALA A 58 32.87 3.67 20.68
CA ALA A 58 33.08 2.63 19.67
C ALA A 58 33.20 3.25 18.27
N SER A 59 34.14 2.75 17.47
CA SER A 59 34.25 3.07 16.05
C SER A 59 33.37 2.14 15.22
N TYR A 60 32.72 2.67 14.18
CA TYR A 60 31.89 1.90 13.27
C TYR A 60 32.13 2.33 11.81
N GLU A 61 31.81 1.43 10.89
CA GLU A 61 31.81 1.67 9.45
C GLU A 61 30.41 1.36 8.91
N LEU A 62 29.88 2.24 8.07
CA LEU A 62 28.57 2.07 7.45
C LEU A 62 28.73 1.91 5.95
N GLU A 63 28.20 0.81 5.42
CA GLU A 63 28.11 0.55 4.00
C GLU A 63 26.64 0.50 3.58
N ILE A 64 26.28 1.22 2.52
CA ILE A 64 24.94 1.24 1.96
C ILE A 64 25.04 0.73 0.53
N THR A 65 24.36 -0.38 0.24
CA THR A 65 24.31 -0.96 -1.10
C THR A 65 22.87 -0.99 -1.60
N SER A 66 22.65 -0.50 -2.83
CA SER A 66 21.39 -0.67 -3.55
C SER A 66 21.54 -1.83 -4.54
N SER A 67 20.66 -2.82 -4.46
CA SER A 67 20.61 -3.95 -5.38
C SER A 67 19.19 -4.08 -5.93
N ASP A 68 19.06 -4.13 -7.25
CA ASP A 68 17.77 -4.30 -7.95
C ASP A 68 17.24 -5.75 -7.89
N GLN A 69 17.85 -6.63 -7.09
CA GLN A 69 17.47 -8.03 -7.04
C GLN A 69 16.26 -8.26 -6.13
N SER A 70 15.23 -8.87 -6.70
CA SER A 70 14.18 -9.59 -5.98
C SER A 70 14.84 -10.58 -5.02
N SER A 71 14.89 -10.24 -3.74
CA SER A 71 15.48 -11.09 -2.71
C SER A 71 14.66 -12.38 -2.61
N LYS A 72 15.22 -13.47 -3.13
CA LYS A 72 15.04 -14.78 -2.50
C LYS A 72 15.39 -14.58 -1.04
N SER A 73 14.45 -14.91 -0.16
CA SER A 73 14.60 -14.89 1.29
C SER A 73 15.76 -15.78 1.69
N ASN A 74 16.98 -15.26 1.67
CA ASN A 74 18.11 -15.88 2.37
C ASN A 74 17.99 -15.50 3.84
N ASN A 75 16.95 -16.05 4.49
CA ASN A 75 17.04 -16.41 5.90
C ASN A 75 17.99 -17.60 5.98
N SER A 76 19.25 -17.36 5.66
CA SER A 76 20.34 -18.29 5.91
C SER A 76 20.87 -17.91 7.28
N GLU A 77 20.14 -18.29 8.32
CA GLU A 77 20.84 -18.89 9.45
C GLU A 77 21.69 -19.98 8.81
N ILE A 78 23.01 -19.78 8.76
CA ILE A 78 23.95 -20.82 8.40
C ILE A 78 23.92 -21.81 9.57
N THR A 79 22.86 -22.61 9.63
CA THR A 79 22.98 -23.96 10.14
C THR A 79 23.88 -24.64 9.13
N ILE A 80 25.13 -24.90 9.51
CA ILE A 80 25.98 -25.85 8.78
C ILE A 80 25.36 -27.24 9.01
N THR A 81 24.18 -27.48 8.44
CA THR A 81 23.77 -28.84 8.11
C THR A 81 24.43 -29.10 6.77
N ASN A 82 25.31 -30.09 6.71
CA ASN A 82 25.82 -30.62 5.47
C ASN A 82 24.64 -31.21 4.66
N VAL A 83 23.89 -30.36 3.95
CA VAL A 83 22.81 -30.78 3.02
C VAL A 83 23.40 -31.39 1.74
N VAL A 84 24.73 -31.30 1.55
CA VAL A 84 25.45 -31.74 0.35
C VAL A 84 25.30 -33.23 0.06
N ASN A 85 24.91 -34.06 1.03
CA ASN A 85 24.82 -35.53 0.87
C ASN A 85 23.50 -36.12 1.40
N GLU A 86 22.43 -35.34 1.47
CA GLU A 86 21.15 -35.82 1.97
C GLU A 86 20.62 -36.98 1.12
N ASN A 87 20.43 -38.16 1.72
CA ASN A 87 20.01 -39.41 1.06
C ASN A 87 20.92 -39.92 -0.09
N SER A 88 22.18 -39.50 -0.14
CA SER A 88 23.13 -40.07 -1.11
C SER A 88 23.52 -41.50 -0.72
N PRO A 89 23.55 -42.47 -1.66
CA PRO A 89 23.91 -43.85 -1.36
C PRO A 89 25.32 -43.94 -0.77
N GLY A 90 25.46 -44.60 0.38
CA GLY A 90 26.72 -44.74 1.12
C GLY A 90 26.99 -43.68 2.20
N TYR A 91 26.01 -42.82 2.52
CA TYR A 91 26.07 -41.85 3.62
C TYR A 91 25.00 -42.15 4.68
N ALA A 92 25.40 -42.07 5.95
CA ALA A 92 24.53 -42.23 7.11
C ALA A 92 24.51 -40.93 7.95
N LYS A 93 23.35 -40.61 8.52
CA LYS A 93 23.18 -39.44 9.39
C LYS A 93 23.64 -39.77 10.81
N CYS A 94 24.47 -38.93 11.42
CA CYS A 94 24.83 -39.09 12.83
C CYS A 94 23.71 -38.58 13.75
N ASP A 95 23.31 -39.38 14.74
CA ASP A 95 22.24 -39.06 15.69
C ASP A 95 22.53 -37.83 16.55
N ASN A 96 23.80 -37.58 16.86
CA ASN A 96 24.23 -36.49 17.74
C ASN A 96 24.37 -35.17 16.96
N CYS A 97 25.23 -35.11 15.94
CA CYS A 97 25.47 -33.86 15.20
C CYS A 97 24.48 -33.61 14.05
N GLY A 98 23.67 -34.60 13.66
CA GLY A 98 22.74 -34.49 12.54
C GLY A 98 23.41 -34.40 11.16
N SER A 99 24.74 -34.50 11.08
CA SER A 99 25.50 -34.41 9.83
C SER A 99 25.47 -35.74 9.06
N TRP A 100 25.45 -35.65 7.73
CA TRP A 100 25.60 -36.79 6.83
C TRP A 100 27.07 -37.14 6.64
N ILE A 101 27.47 -38.35 7.04
CA ILE A 101 28.85 -38.83 7.05
C ILE A 101 28.90 -40.15 6.24
N PRO A 102 29.99 -40.43 5.50
CA PRO A 102 30.13 -41.72 4.81
C PRO A 102 29.98 -42.90 5.77
N GLU A 103 29.18 -43.90 5.37
CA GLU A 103 28.79 -45.05 6.19
C GLU A 103 30.02 -45.83 6.71
N ARG A 104 31.07 -45.94 5.89
CA ARG A 104 32.35 -46.55 6.29
C ARG A 104 33.05 -45.90 7.49
N THR A 105 32.77 -44.63 7.77
CA THR A 105 33.41 -43.84 8.83
C THR A 105 32.45 -43.40 9.93
N ILE A 106 31.17 -43.76 9.84
CA ILE A 106 30.13 -43.30 10.78
C ILE A 106 30.41 -43.72 12.21
N ALA A 107 30.94 -44.94 12.43
CA ALA A 107 31.26 -45.45 13.75
C ALA A 107 32.40 -44.68 14.43
N LEU A 108 33.41 -44.25 13.67
CA LEU A 108 34.51 -43.45 14.22
C LEU A 108 34.03 -42.01 14.51
N HIS A 109 33.25 -41.45 13.58
CA HIS A 109 32.68 -40.12 13.76
C HIS A 109 31.71 -40.07 14.94
N SER A 110 30.80 -41.03 15.08
CA SER A 110 29.79 -41.03 16.15
C SER A 110 30.45 -41.04 17.54
N ASN A 111 31.48 -41.86 17.73
CA ASN A 111 32.27 -41.89 18.95
C ASN A 111 33.00 -40.56 19.20
N PHE A 112 33.66 -40.00 18.19
CA PHE A 112 34.35 -38.71 18.33
C PHE A 112 33.38 -37.57 18.63
N CYS A 113 32.24 -37.55 17.95
CA CYS A 113 31.18 -36.56 18.13
C CYS A 113 30.55 -36.65 19.52
N GLN A 114 30.23 -37.84 20.03
CA GLN A 114 29.68 -37.99 21.38
C GLN A 114 30.70 -37.63 22.48
N ARG A 115 31.99 -37.80 22.21
CA ARG A 115 33.05 -37.42 23.15
C ARG A 115 33.22 -35.92 23.22
N ASN A 116 33.23 -35.22 22.09
CA ASN A 116 33.58 -33.80 22.03
C ASN A 116 32.39 -32.85 21.95
N ASN A 117 31.23 -33.32 21.47
CA ASN A 117 30.07 -32.47 21.20
C ASN A 117 28.89 -32.88 22.06
N ILE A 118 28.10 -31.87 22.46
CA ILE A 118 26.82 -32.02 23.13
C ILE A 118 25.73 -31.32 22.32
N LYS A 119 24.57 -31.96 22.23
CA LYS A 119 23.38 -31.42 21.58
C LYS A 119 22.47 -30.80 22.64
N CYS A 120 22.01 -29.58 22.40
CA CYS A 120 21.01 -28.94 23.25
C CYS A 120 19.65 -29.65 23.10
N ASN A 121 19.02 -30.00 24.22
CA ASN A 121 17.71 -30.67 24.22
C ASN A 121 16.55 -29.76 23.80
N LEU A 122 16.72 -28.43 23.92
CA LEU A 122 15.66 -27.45 23.65
C LEU A 122 15.66 -26.97 22.19
N CYS A 123 16.82 -26.57 21.64
CA CYS A 123 16.92 -26.10 20.24
C CYS A 123 17.60 -27.08 19.28
N GLY A 124 18.18 -28.17 19.77
CA GLY A 124 18.90 -29.14 18.92
C GLY A 124 20.26 -28.65 18.40
N LYS A 125 20.75 -27.48 18.82
CA LYS A 125 22.08 -26.95 18.45
C LYS A 125 23.18 -27.85 19.03
N VAL A 126 24.16 -28.18 18.20
CA VAL A 126 25.31 -29.02 18.55
C VAL A 126 26.49 -28.11 18.87
N MET A 127 27.11 -28.31 20.02
CA MET A 127 28.16 -27.45 20.55
C MET A 127 29.29 -28.30 21.13
N LEU A 128 30.48 -27.74 21.29
CA LEU A 128 31.59 -28.43 21.95
C LEU A 128 31.31 -28.55 23.46
N LYS A 129 31.76 -29.65 24.07
CA LYS A 129 31.71 -29.81 25.52
C LYS A 129 32.54 -28.70 26.18
N GLY A 130 31.94 -28.01 27.15
CA GLY A 130 32.48 -26.80 27.76
C GLY A 130 31.87 -25.50 27.21
N GLU A 131 31.38 -25.48 25.97
CA GLU A 131 30.67 -24.31 25.42
C GLU A 131 29.18 -24.30 25.75
N GLU A 132 28.63 -25.42 26.22
CA GLU A 132 27.24 -25.53 26.68
C GLU A 132 26.87 -24.47 27.74
N GLN A 133 27.84 -24.04 28.55
CA GLN A 133 27.64 -23.05 29.61
C GLN A 133 27.42 -21.64 29.05
N LYS A 134 27.93 -21.39 27.83
CA LYS A 134 27.69 -20.14 27.12
C LYS A 134 26.34 -20.17 26.42
N HIS A 135 25.73 -21.32 26.20
CA HIS A 135 24.46 -21.40 25.50
C HIS A 135 23.29 -21.08 26.44
N TRP A 136 22.42 -20.21 25.99
CA TRP A 136 21.30 -19.71 26.78
C TRP A 136 19.99 -19.70 25.99
N HIS A 137 18.89 -19.92 26.70
CA HIS A 137 17.53 -19.82 26.20
C HIS A 137 16.74 -18.80 27.02
N CYS A 138 15.97 -17.97 26.33
CA CYS A 138 15.01 -17.11 26.99
C CYS A 138 13.89 -17.93 27.63
N THR A 139 13.42 -17.49 28.79
CA THR A 139 12.30 -18.11 29.52
C THR A 139 10.95 -17.64 29.03
N TYR A 140 10.89 -16.48 28.36
CA TYR A 140 9.66 -15.83 27.92
C TYR A 140 9.39 -16.01 26.42
N CYS A 141 10.41 -16.37 25.64
CA CYS A 141 10.28 -16.58 24.19
C CYS A 141 11.23 -17.67 23.69
N ASN A 142 11.09 -18.07 22.42
CA ASN A 142 11.88 -19.14 21.81
C ASN A 142 13.30 -18.71 21.38
N LYS A 143 13.78 -17.54 21.81
CA LYS A 143 15.11 -17.05 21.43
C LYS A 143 16.19 -17.81 22.21
N PHE A 144 17.23 -18.23 21.50
CA PHE A 144 18.46 -18.79 22.06
C PHE A 144 19.69 -18.04 21.53
N GLY A 145 20.79 -18.12 22.26
CA GLY A 145 22.02 -17.40 21.94
C GLY A 145 23.09 -17.63 23.00
N ASP A 146 24.06 -16.73 23.04
CA ASP A 146 25.11 -16.77 24.06
C ASP A 146 24.63 -16.10 25.36
N TYR A 147 25.16 -16.55 26.50
CA TYR A 147 24.80 -16.07 27.83
C TYR A 147 25.08 -14.57 27.99
N LEU A 148 26.11 -14.05 27.30
CA LEU A 148 26.43 -12.62 27.27
C LEU A 148 25.33 -11.76 26.61
N GLU A 149 24.50 -12.36 25.76
CA GLU A 149 23.40 -11.68 25.06
C GLU A 149 22.12 -11.65 25.90
N LYS A 150 22.07 -12.44 26.97
CA LYS A 150 20.90 -12.62 27.84
C LYS A 150 20.36 -11.31 28.37
N GLU A 151 21.24 -10.52 29.00
CA GLU A 151 20.85 -9.29 29.67
C GLU A 151 20.27 -8.28 28.66
N LYS A 152 20.97 -8.08 27.54
CA LYS A 152 20.53 -7.22 26.45
C LYS A 152 19.19 -7.68 25.87
N HIS A 153 19.02 -8.99 25.63
CA HIS A 153 17.75 -9.53 25.12
C HIS A 153 16.59 -9.25 26.07
N ILE A 154 16.76 -9.51 27.37
CA ILE A 154 15.72 -9.24 28.38
C ILE A 154 15.40 -7.74 28.45
N LEU A 155 16.42 -6.88 28.40
CA LEU A 155 16.25 -5.42 28.44
C LEU A 155 15.48 -4.85 27.24
N ILE A 156 15.65 -5.45 26.05
CA ILE A 156 15.04 -4.98 24.81
C ILE A 156 13.64 -5.59 24.62
N PHE A 157 13.49 -6.90 24.85
CA PHE A 157 12.29 -7.63 24.45
C PHE A 157 11.33 -7.96 25.60
N HIS A 158 11.77 -7.87 26.85
CA HIS A 158 10.96 -8.29 28.02
C HIS A 158 10.92 -7.27 29.15
N THR A 159 11.38 -6.04 28.89
CA THR A 159 11.32 -4.94 29.87
C THR A 159 10.22 -3.98 29.47
N SER A 160 9.24 -3.81 30.37
CA SER A 160 8.15 -2.86 30.18
C SER A 160 8.68 -1.42 30.17
N ARG A 161 8.17 -0.60 29.26
CA ARG A 161 8.56 0.81 29.12
C ARG A 161 7.33 1.69 28.93
N PRO A 162 7.17 2.74 29.76
CA PRO A 162 6.08 3.69 29.60
C PRO A 162 6.35 4.65 28.45
N CYS A 163 5.30 5.01 27.74
CA CYS A 163 5.25 6.11 26.78
C CYS A 163 4.76 7.38 27.47
N SER A 164 5.18 8.54 26.98
CA SER A 164 4.73 9.86 27.46
C SER A 164 3.22 10.06 27.34
N CYS A 165 2.56 9.33 26.44
CA CYS A 165 1.10 9.34 26.28
C CYS A 165 0.34 8.52 27.35
N GLY A 166 1.05 7.82 28.25
CA GLY A 166 0.46 6.93 29.28
C GLY A 166 0.30 5.46 28.86
N PHE A 167 0.70 5.08 27.65
CA PHE A 167 0.73 3.68 27.20
C PHE A 167 1.95 2.94 27.78
N GLU A 168 1.78 1.73 28.29
CA GLU A 168 2.89 0.86 28.70
C GLU A 168 3.13 -0.22 27.65
N ALA A 169 4.34 -0.25 27.09
CA ALA A 169 4.74 -1.26 26.12
C ALA A 169 5.54 -2.36 26.80
N GLU A 170 5.27 -3.63 26.47
CA GLU A 170 5.97 -4.79 27.04
C GLU A 170 7.42 -4.95 26.58
N SER A 171 7.79 -4.25 25.50
CA SER A 171 9.12 -4.31 24.90
C SER A 171 9.50 -2.99 24.22
N LEU A 172 10.79 -2.78 24.01
CA LEU A 172 11.32 -1.62 23.29
C LEU A 172 10.84 -1.58 21.82
N PRO A 173 10.88 -2.68 21.03
CA PRO A 173 10.27 -2.70 19.70
C PRO A 173 8.78 -2.37 19.73
N GLY A 174 8.05 -2.85 20.75
CA GLY A 174 6.64 -2.52 20.95
C GLY A 174 6.41 -1.03 21.21
N LEU A 175 7.25 -0.40 22.05
CA LEU A 175 7.19 1.04 22.29
C LEU A 175 7.45 1.84 21.02
N ALA A 176 8.46 1.45 20.24
CA ALA A 176 8.77 2.07 18.98
C ALA A 176 7.59 1.96 18.00
N GLN A 177 6.99 0.77 17.89
CA GLN A 177 5.83 0.55 17.03
C GLN A 177 4.65 1.44 17.46
N HIS A 178 4.36 1.51 18.76
CA HIS A 178 3.33 2.38 19.31
C HIS A 178 3.58 3.86 18.96
N LYS A 179 4.78 4.39 19.27
CA LYS A 179 5.16 5.79 18.97
C LYS A 179 4.99 6.15 17.49
N ARG A 180 5.15 5.18 16.59
CA ARG A 180 5.00 5.40 15.14
C ARG A 180 3.59 5.18 14.60
N THR A 181 2.70 4.49 15.28
CA THR A 181 1.42 4.08 14.69
C THR A 181 0.23 4.68 15.42
N THR A 182 0.10 4.36 16.71
CA THR A 182 -1.11 4.62 17.51
C THR A 182 -0.90 5.67 18.59
N CYS A 183 0.32 6.15 18.79
CA CYS A 183 0.61 7.12 19.84
C CYS A 183 -0.13 8.45 19.60
N PRO A 184 -0.95 8.91 20.56
CA PRO A 184 -1.63 10.20 20.46
C PRO A 184 -0.71 11.40 20.29
N GLU A 185 0.53 11.28 20.76
CA GLU A 185 1.53 12.35 20.68
C GLU A 185 2.33 12.34 19.38
N LYS A 186 2.16 11.31 18.54
CA LYS A 186 2.80 11.26 17.22
C LYS A 186 2.38 12.49 16.41
N LEU A 187 3.35 13.13 15.77
CA LEU A 187 3.08 14.23 14.85
C LEU A 187 2.67 13.70 13.46
N ILE A 188 1.61 14.26 12.92
CA ILE A 188 1.07 13.96 11.59
C ILE A 188 0.84 15.25 10.83
N THR A 189 0.90 15.19 9.51
CA THR A 189 0.44 16.27 8.63
C THR A 189 -1.04 16.09 8.34
N CYS A 190 -1.88 17.02 8.81
CA CYS A 190 -3.32 16.93 8.58
C CYS A 190 -3.67 17.04 7.10
N ARG A 191 -4.47 16.11 6.56
CA ARG A 191 -4.92 16.12 5.15
C ARG A 191 -5.70 17.38 4.74
N PHE A 192 -6.31 18.07 5.70
CA PHE A 192 -7.23 19.17 5.46
C PHE A 192 -6.60 20.55 5.64
N CYS A 193 -5.76 20.74 6.66
CA CYS A 193 -5.08 22.02 6.92
C CYS A 193 -3.58 22.01 6.60
N TYR A 194 -3.02 20.85 6.25
CA TYR A 194 -1.61 20.65 5.89
C TYR A 194 -0.57 21.04 6.96
N ASN A 195 -1.01 21.29 8.19
CA ASN A 195 -0.13 21.60 9.32
C ASN A 195 0.31 20.32 10.06
N LEU A 196 1.51 20.38 10.66
CA LEU A 196 2.02 19.37 11.58
C LEU A 196 1.33 19.50 12.94
N VAL A 197 0.60 18.46 13.35
CA VAL A 197 -0.19 18.43 14.57
C VAL A 197 -0.04 17.08 15.28
N LYS A 198 -0.34 17.02 16.58
CA LYS A 198 -0.44 15.75 17.29
C LYS A 198 -1.62 14.92 16.76
N GLN A 199 -1.44 13.62 16.66
CA GLN A 199 -2.44 12.66 16.19
C GLN A 199 -3.70 12.66 17.06
N GLY A 200 -3.53 12.83 18.37
CA GLY A 200 -4.60 12.70 19.35
C GLY A 200 -5.11 11.26 19.47
N SER A 201 -6.13 11.08 20.29
CA SER A 201 -6.80 9.79 20.40
C SER A 201 -7.46 9.38 19.06
N PRO A 202 -7.73 8.09 18.84
CA PRO A 202 -8.59 7.67 17.74
C PRO A 202 -9.93 8.41 17.75
N SER A 203 -10.51 8.64 16.57
CA SER A 203 -11.80 9.32 16.45
C SER A 203 -12.93 8.50 17.07
N THR A 204 -13.83 9.15 17.81
CA THR A 204 -15.02 8.51 18.39
C THR A 204 -16.08 8.15 17.34
N ASN A 205 -16.13 8.88 16.22
CA ASN A 205 -17.09 8.64 15.16
C ASN A 205 -16.68 7.42 14.32
N GLN A 206 -17.61 6.48 14.13
CA GLN A 206 -17.35 5.24 13.39
C GLN A 206 -16.98 5.47 11.91
N HIS A 207 -17.60 6.44 11.26
CA HIS A 207 -17.26 6.80 9.88
C HIS A 207 -15.84 7.37 9.78
N ASP A 208 -15.44 8.23 10.72
CA ASP A 208 -14.11 8.84 10.72
C ASP A 208 -13.03 7.79 11.00
N LEU A 209 -13.35 6.81 11.84
CA LEU A 209 -12.49 5.68 12.15
C LEU A 209 -12.25 4.80 10.92
N LEU A 210 -13.29 4.54 10.12
CA LEU A 210 -13.19 3.74 8.89
C LEU A 210 -12.32 4.43 7.82
N GLU A 211 -12.43 5.76 7.73
CA GLU A 211 -11.59 6.60 6.85
C GLU A 211 -10.15 6.79 7.39
N GLY A 212 -9.86 6.24 8.57
CA GLY A 212 -8.56 6.36 9.24
C GLY A 212 -8.22 7.79 9.61
N LEU A 213 -9.22 8.62 9.92
CA LEU A 213 -9.02 9.99 10.36
C LEU A 213 -8.62 10.04 11.82
N THR A 214 -7.64 10.87 12.08
CA THR A 214 -7.14 11.16 13.43
C THR A 214 -8.03 12.21 14.11
N ALA A 215 -7.98 12.36 15.44
CA ALA A 215 -8.88 13.28 16.15
C ALA A 215 -8.85 14.72 15.59
N HIS A 216 -7.65 15.22 15.26
CA HIS A 216 -7.53 16.54 14.64
C HIS A 216 -8.13 16.56 13.23
N GLU A 217 -7.89 15.54 12.42
CA GLU A 217 -8.45 15.46 11.06
C GLU A 217 -9.98 15.34 11.07
N SER A 218 -10.57 14.60 12.01
CA SER A 218 -12.03 14.54 12.18
C SER A 218 -12.63 15.91 12.47
N TYR A 219 -12.00 16.68 13.37
CA TYR A 219 -12.43 18.03 13.71
C TYR A 219 -12.21 19.01 12.55
N CYS A 220 -11.01 19.01 11.96
CA CYS A 220 -10.65 19.90 10.87
C CYS A 220 -11.47 19.61 9.60
N GLY A 221 -11.70 18.33 9.30
CA GLY A 221 -12.54 17.86 8.20
C GLY A 221 -14.03 18.10 8.41
N GLY A 222 -14.47 18.37 9.65
CA GLY A 222 -15.85 18.75 9.97
C GLY A 222 -16.22 20.18 9.55
N ARG A 223 -15.25 21.01 9.15
CA ARG A 223 -15.50 22.35 8.63
C ARG A 223 -16.25 22.29 7.29
N THR A 224 -17.06 23.30 7.01
CA THR A 224 -17.80 23.40 5.75
C THR A 224 -17.05 24.26 4.73
N THR A 225 -17.15 23.86 3.47
CA THR A 225 -16.65 24.59 2.30
C THR A 225 -17.75 24.65 1.25
N THR A 226 -17.70 25.65 0.37
CA THR A 226 -18.70 25.80 -0.69
C THR A 226 -18.30 24.99 -1.91
N CYS A 227 -19.23 24.19 -2.44
CA CYS A 227 -18.97 23.45 -3.68
C CYS A 227 -18.89 24.41 -4.88
N VAL A 228 -17.87 24.26 -5.72
CA VAL A 228 -17.69 25.11 -6.91
C VAL A 228 -18.77 24.87 -7.98
N LYS A 229 -19.33 23.64 -8.05
CA LYS A 229 -20.33 23.26 -9.07
C LYS A 229 -21.75 23.71 -8.72
N CYS A 230 -22.16 23.57 -7.47
CA CYS A 230 -23.54 23.83 -7.03
C CYS A 230 -23.68 24.92 -5.97
N HIS A 231 -22.57 25.49 -5.48
CA HIS A 231 -22.50 26.53 -4.45
C HIS A 231 -23.15 26.18 -3.11
N GLN A 232 -23.50 24.91 -2.90
CA GLN A 232 -24.02 24.43 -1.62
C GLN A 232 -22.88 24.27 -0.60
N PRO A 233 -23.14 24.52 0.70
CA PRO A 233 -22.20 24.24 1.76
C PRO A 233 -22.07 22.73 1.97
N VAL A 234 -20.84 22.21 1.90
CA VAL A 234 -20.51 20.79 2.03
C VAL A 234 -19.40 20.64 3.06
N VAL A 235 -19.48 19.61 3.90
CA VAL A 235 -18.43 19.28 4.87
C VAL A 235 -17.16 18.85 4.14
N LEU A 236 -16.00 19.37 4.54
CA LEU A 236 -14.72 19.21 3.86
C LEU A 236 -14.34 17.73 3.66
N LYS A 237 -14.52 16.89 4.70
CA LYS A 237 -14.27 15.45 4.60
C LYS A 237 -15.20 14.71 3.63
N ASN A 238 -16.36 15.29 3.30
CA ASN A 238 -17.37 14.69 2.40
C ASN A 238 -17.33 15.29 0.99
N ILE A 239 -16.35 16.14 0.66
CA ILE A 239 -16.31 16.80 -0.65
C ILE A 239 -16.12 15.78 -1.79
N ALA A 240 -15.40 14.69 -1.55
CA ALA A 240 -15.17 13.63 -2.52
C ALA A 240 -16.47 12.88 -2.87
N THR A 241 -17.24 12.48 -1.86
CA THR A 241 -18.53 11.78 -2.06
C THR A 241 -19.55 12.72 -2.69
N HIS A 242 -19.59 13.98 -2.29
CA HIS A 242 -20.42 15.00 -2.93
C HIS A 242 -20.08 15.19 -4.41
N ASN A 243 -18.79 15.22 -4.76
CA ASN A 243 -18.36 15.32 -6.16
C ASN A 243 -18.77 14.09 -6.98
N MET A 244 -18.73 12.89 -6.38
CA MET A 244 -19.21 11.67 -7.01
C MET A 244 -20.70 11.73 -7.32
N MET A 245 -21.51 12.34 -6.43
CA MET A 245 -22.95 12.54 -6.70
C MET A 245 -23.17 13.42 -7.94
N HIS A 246 -22.39 14.48 -8.14
CA HIS A 246 -22.48 15.28 -9.36
C HIS A 246 -22.12 14.49 -10.63
N GLU A 247 -21.15 13.57 -10.56
CA GLU A 247 -20.82 12.72 -11.71
C GLU A 247 -21.95 11.72 -12.03
N ILE A 248 -22.58 11.15 -11.00
CA ILE A 248 -23.75 10.26 -11.17
C ILE A 248 -24.93 11.04 -11.77
N GLU A 249 -25.22 12.24 -11.26
CA GLU A 249 -26.26 13.12 -11.82
C GLU A 249 -25.98 13.43 -13.29
N LYS A 250 -24.73 13.74 -13.64
CA LYS A 250 -24.30 14.01 -15.01
C LYS A 250 -24.53 12.80 -15.92
N GLN A 251 -24.21 11.59 -15.46
CA GLN A 251 -24.46 10.36 -16.21
C GLN A 251 -25.96 10.09 -16.42
N ASN A 252 -26.78 10.41 -15.41
CA ASN A 252 -28.23 10.22 -15.46
C ASN A 252 -28.99 11.33 -16.23
N ARG A 253 -28.31 12.38 -16.70
CA ARG A 253 -28.95 13.41 -17.52
C ARG A 253 -29.39 12.81 -18.86
N LYS A 254 -30.70 12.76 -19.08
CA LYS A 254 -31.26 12.41 -20.39
C LYS A 254 -30.77 13.44 -21.41
N LEU A 255 -30.14 12.96 -22.49
CA LEU A 255 -29.74 13.83 -23.58
C LEU A 255 -31.00 14.51 -24.17
N PRO A 256 -30.92 15.80 -24.53
CA PRO A 256 -32.04 16.47 -25.17
C PRO A 256 -32.40 15.73 -26.47
N PRO A 257 -33.68 15.64 -26.84
CA PRO A 257 -34.09 14.97 -28.05
C PRO A 257 -33.46 15.69 -29.26
N LEU A 258 -32.65 14.98 -30.02
CA LEU A 258 -32.04 15.50 -31.23
C LEU A 258 -33.04 15.54 -32.38
N CYS A 259 -32.81 16.43 -33.33
CA CYS A 259 -33.56 16.51 -34.57
C CYS A 259 -33.60 15.13 -35.26
N ARG A 260 -34.79 14.69 -35.68
CA ARG A 260 -34.97 13.40 -36.37
C ARG A 260 -34.23 13.30 -37.71
N ASN A 261 -33.84 14.43 -38.30
CA ASN A 261 -32.98 14.43 -39.48
C ASN A 261 -31.56 13.96 -39.08
N LYS A 262 -31.14 12.78 -39.57
CA LYS A 262 -29.84 12.16 -39.26
C LYS A 262 -28.62 13.06 -39.54
N ASN A 263 -28.74 14.00 -40.48
CA ASN A 263 -27.68 14.95 -40.82
C ASN A 263 -27.72 16.23 -39.96
N CYS A 264 -28.64 16.33 -39.00
CA CYS A 264 -28.84 17.51 -38.16
C CYS A 264 -28.49 17.22 -36.70
N VAL A 265 -27.57 18.01 -36.15
CA VAL A 265 -27.13 17.91 -34.74
C VAL A 265 -27.91 18.86 -33.80
N ARG A 266 -28.91 19.57 -34.30
CA ARG A 266 -29.70 20.53 -33.51
C ARG A 266 -30.73 19.80 -32.64
N ILE A 267 -31.14 20.44 -31.54
CA ILE A 267 -32.22 19.95 -30.66
C ILE A 267 -33.56 19.98 -31.42
N ALA A 268 -34.37 18.94 -31.23
CA ALA A 268 -35.71 18.86 -31.79
C ALA A 268 -36.61 19.93 -31.18
N ALA A 269 -37.36 20.64 -32.02
CA ALA A 269 -38.45 21.50 -31.56
C ALA A 269 -39.70 20.65 -31.33
N ASP A 270 -40.69 21.21 -30.63
CA ASP A 270 -41.96 20.52 -30.45
C ASP A 270 -42.83 20.60 -31.71
N ASN A 271 -42.63 19.64 -32.61
CA ASN A 271 -43.46 19.43 -33.78
C ASN A 271 -43.69 17.94 -34.02
N VAL A 272 -44.70 17.63 -34.83
CA VAL A 272 -45.13 16.26 -35.15
C VAL A 272 -43.99 15.41 -35.74
N LEU A 273 -43.05 16.03 -36.45
CA LEU A 273 -41.93 15.34 -37.10
C LEU A 273 -40.68 15.20 -36.21
N LYS A 274 -40.70 15.79 -35.01
CA LYS A 274 -39.55 15.91 -34.09
C LYS A 274 -38.28 16.44 -34.79
N LEU A 275 -38.46 17.43 -35.65
CA LEU A 275 -37.39 18.15 -36.34
C LEU A 275 -37.00 19.42 -35.57
N CYS A 276 -35.78 19.92 -35.72
CA CYS A 276 -35.43 21.26 -35.25
C CYS A 276 -36.18 22.34 -36.05
N ALA A 277 -36.28 23.56 -35.52
CA ALA A 277 -36.98 24.67 -36.17
C ALA A 277 -36.51 24.91 -37.62
N THR A 278 -35.22 24.75 -37.88
CA THR A 278 -34.62 24.94 -39.22
C THR A 278 -34.97 23.82 -40.19
N CYS A 279 -34.93 22.56 -39.76
CA CYS A 279 -35.34 21.43 -40.60
C CYS A 279 -36.85 21.36 -40.82
N PHE A 280 -37.63 21.92 -39.88
CA PHE A 280 -39.08 22.01 -40.00
C PHE A 280 -39.54 23.16 -40.91
N GLY A 281 -38.72 24.19 -41.12
CA GLY A 281 -39.06 25.37 -41.94
C GLY A 281 -39.74 25.08 -43.28
N PRO A 282 -39.22 24.17 -44.13
CA PRO A 282 -39.85 23.81 -45.41
C PRO A 282 -41.22 23.13 -45.28
N PHE A 283 -41.54 22.62 -44.10
CA PHE A 283 -42.79 21.93 -43.77
C PHE A 283 -43.71 22.78 -42.89
N TRP A 284 -43.36 24.03 -42.63
CA TRP A 284 -44.22 24.94 -41.90
C TRP A 284 -45.28 25.53 -42.84
N SER A 285 -46.50 25.70 -42.33
CA SER A 285 -47.60 26.39 -43.02
C SER A 285 -48.47 27.08 -41.97
N PRO A 286 -48.96 28.30 -42.23
CA PRO A 286 -49.87 28.99 -41.33
C PRO A 286 -51.31 28.43 -41.38
N THR A 287 -51.66 27.61 -42.38
CA THR A 287 -53.02 27.04 -42.53
C THR A 287 -53.27 25.92 -41.52
N ALA A 288 -54.42 25.97 -40.83
CA ALA A 288 -54.85 24.91 -39.92
C ALA A 288 -55.10 23.59 -40.70
N ASP A 289 -54.39 22.53 -40.31
CA ASP A 289 -54.45 21.19 -40.92
C ASP A 289 -54.71 20.14 -39.83
N PRO A 290 -55.96 19.98 -39.36
CA PRO A 290 -56.29 19.10 -38.24
C PRO A 290 -55.99 17.62 -38.55
N GLU A 291 -56.15 17.20 -39.80
CA GLU A 291 -55.87 15.83 -40.26
C GLU A 291 -54.39 15.61 -40.67
N LYS A 292 -53.57 16.66 -40.68
CA LYS A 292 -52.15 16.66 -41.06
C LYS A 292 -51.89 16.22 -42.52
N LYS A 293 -52.91 16.21 -43.39
CA LYS A 293 -52.81 15.74 -44.78
C LYS A 293 -51.89 16.63 -45.60
N MET A 294 -51.94 17.94 -45.39
CA MET A 294 -51.09 18.90 -46.11
C MET A 294 -49.64 18.84 -45.64
N LEU A 295 -49.42 18.54 -44.34
CA LEU A 295 -48.08 18.26 -43.83
C LEU A 295 -47.47 17.01 -44.50
N TYR A 296 -48.18 15.89 -44.50
CA TYR A 296 -47.69 14.65 -45.12
C TYR A 296 -47.45 14.80 -46.62
N THR A 297 -48.31 15.53 -47.32
CA THR A 297 -48.13 15.82 -48.75
C THR A 297 -46.83 16.60 -49.00
N ARG A 298 -46.52 17.61 -48.17
CA ARG A 298 -45.27 18.38 -48.30
C ARG A 298 -44.04 17.53 -47.99
N VAL A 299 -44.13 16.66 -46.99
CA VAL A 299 -43.08 15.68 -46.67
C VAL A 299 -42.86 14.73 -47.85
N ALA A 300 -43.91 14.14 -48.40
CA ALA A 300 -43.84 13.23 -49.55
C ALA A 300 -43.23 13.92 -50.79
N ARG A 301 -43.64 15.16 -51.10
CA ARG A 301 -43.04 15.95 -52.20
C ARG A 301 -41.55 16.18 -51.98
N LYS A 302 -41.11 16.48 -50.75
CA LYS A 302 -39.70 16.69 -50.45
C LYS A 302 -38.88 15.40 -50.58
N TYR A 303 -39.42 14.26 -50.12
CA TYR A 303 -38.79 12.95 -50.33
C TYR A 303 -38.70 12.60 -51.80
N HIS A 304 -39.78 12.79 -52.56
CA HIS A 304 -39.79 12.54 -54.00
C HIS A 304 -38.72 13.38 -54.71
N SER A 305 -38.64 14.69 -54.45
CA SER A 305 -37.58 15.55 -54.98
C SER A 305 -36.18 15.09 -54.57
N GLN A 306 -35.96 14.69 -53.31
CA GLN A 306 -34.65 14.17 -52.89
C GLN A 306 -34.28 12.86 -53.60
N LEU A 307 -35.25 12.03 -53.94
CA LEU A 307 -35.05 10.77 -54.67
C LEU A 307 -34.90 10.95 -56.18
N THR A 308 -35.40 12.04 -56.77
CA THR A 308 -35.35 12.27 -58.22
C THR A 308 -34.24 13.23 -58.64
N THR A 309 -34.02 14.31 -57.89
CA THR A 309 -33.03 15.35 -58.23
C THR A 309 -31.80 15.34 -57.32
N GLY A 310 -31.82 14.52 -56.26
CA GLY A 310 -30.84 14.59 -55.18
C GLY A 310 -30.99 15.86 -54.34
N CYS A 311 -30.10 16.04 -53.35
CA CYS A 311 -30.19 17.19 -52.43
C CYS A 311 -29.27 18.38 -52.79
N GLY A 312 -28.63 18.34 -53.96
CA GLY A 312 -27.84 19.45 -54.52
C GLY A 312 -26.54 19.80 -53.78
N GLN A 313 -26.18 19.02 -52.76
CA GLN A 313 -25.00 19.24 -51.92
C GLN A 313 -23.91 18.21 -52.25
N SER A 314 -22.66 18.64 -52.35
CA SER A 314 -21.52 17.78 -52.75
C SER A 314 -21.26 16.61 -51.79
N TRP A 315 -21.63 16.76 -50.51
CA TRP A 315 -21.52 15.74 -49.47
C TRP A 315 -22.72 14.79 -49.40
N CYS A 316 -23.76 15.02 -50.20
CA CYS A 316 -25.00 14.27 -50.17
C CYS A 316 -24.93 13.03 -51.06
N LYS A 317 -24.90 11.84 -50.43
CA LYS A 317 -24.87 10.55 -51.13
C LYS A 317 -26.20 10.13 -51.78
N ASN A 318 -27.26 10.94 -51.64
CA ASN A 318 -28.49 10.80 -52.44
C ASN A 318 -28.21 11.27 -53.87
N LEU A 319 -27.35 10.54 -54.56
CA LEU A 319 -27.09 10.68 -55.99
C LEU A 319 -28.10 9.81 -56.71
N VAL A 320 -29.00 10.44 -57.46
CA VAL A 320 -29.55 9.78 -58.65
C VAL A 320 -28.40 9.75 -59.64
N ARG A 321 -27.72 8.60 -59.74
CA ARG A 321 -26.87 8.32 -60.89
C ARG A 321 -27.80 8.29 -62.10
N TYR A 322 -27.91 9.41 -62.81
CA TYR A 322 -28.38 9.37 -64.19
C TYR A 322 -27.33 8.56 -64.97
N PHE A 323 -27.68 7.33 -65.34
CA PHE A 323 -27.06 6.66 -66.48
C PHE A 323 -27.60 7.35 -67.73
N ILE A 324 -26.92 8.40 -68.20
CA ILE A 324 -26.58 8.69 -69.61
C ILE A 324 -25.30 9.53 -69.57
#